data_AF-A0A8J8IXD3-F1
#
_entry.id   AF-A0A8J8IXD3-F1
#
_cell.length_a   1.000
_cell.length_b   1.000
_cell.length_c   1.000
_cell.angle_alpha   90.00
_cell.angle_beta   90.00
_cell.angle_gamma   90.00
#
_symmetry.space_group_name_H-M   'P 1'
#
loop_
_entity.id
_entity.type
_entity.pdbx_description
1 polymer ?
#
loop_
_entity_poly.entity_id
_entity_poly.type
_entity_poly.pdbx_seq_one_letter_code
_entity_poly.pdbx_strand_id
1 'polypeptide(L)'
;MTSAKKFQDTTALQSLPYSAIREELEKEHESLTEFLHSIANAYIVYYCDPVLRSLFFYTLAVKSKIKEVEEIHKTFCTEAISKGAKKISQLANVDEKTAMVVFKAFYGALLSRLIFVEYLCTPDVDYVSEIIRLIEKSLKN
;
A
#
# COMPACT_ATOMS: atom_id res chain seq x y z
N MET A 1 -21.59 21.45 12.15
CA MET A 1 -20.92 20.61 11.14
C MET A 1 -21.98 19.78 10.42
N THR A 2 -22.12 19.96 9.11
CA THR A 2 -23.17 19.32 8.29
C THR A 2 -22.83 17.86 7.96
N SER A 3 -23.86 17.01 7.96
CA SER A 3 -23.78 15.55 7.70
C SER A 3 -22.97 15.16 6.44
N ALA A 4 -23.00 16.02 5.42
CA ALA A 4 -22.27 15.83 4.17
C ALA A 4 -20.73 15.86 4.32
N LYS A 5 -20.19 16.71 5.22
CA LYS A 5 -18.73 16.78 5.46
C LYS A 5 -18.24 15.48 6.11
N LYS A 6 -18.98 14.96 7.09
CA LYS A 6 -18.67 13.70 7.80
C LYS A 6 -18.71 12.47 6.88
N PHE A 7 -19.64 12.43 5.92
CA PHE A 7 -19.73 11.36 4.94
C PHE A 7 -18.57 11.37 3.93
N GLN A 8 -18.17 12.56 3.46
CA GLN A 8 -17.01 12.72 2.59
C GLN A 8 -15.70 12.33 3.27
N ASP A 9 -15.51 12.71 4.53
CA ASP A 9 -14.32 12.32 5.29
C ASP A 9 -14.24 10.79 5.44
N THR A 10 -15.35 10.11 5.75
CA THR A 10 -15.38 8.65 5.92
C THR A 10 -15.08 7.90 4.61
N THR A 11 -15.59 8.41 3.49
CA THR A 11 -15.41 7.81 2.15
C THR A 11 -13.99 8.02 1.63
N ALA A 12 -13.43 9.21 1.84
CA ALA A 12 -12.02 9.50 1.51
C ALA A 12 -11.06 8.57 2.26
N LEU A 13 -11.33 8.33 3.54
CA LEU A 13 -10.52 7.43 4.38
C LEU A 13 -10.59 5.98 3.93
N GLN A 14 -11.77 5.50 3.56
CA GLN A 14 -11.92 4.15 3.01
C GLN A 14 -11.13 3.99 1.71
N SER A 15 -11.04 5.03 0.87
CA SER A 15 -10.25 4.97 -0.36
C SER A 15 -8.73 4.87 -0.16
N LEU A 16 -8.20 5.09 1.05
CA LEU A 16 -6.76 5.08 1.30
C LEU A 16 -6.20 3.64 1.38
N PRO A 17 -4.97 3.40 0.90
CA PRO A 17 -4.52 2.01 0.75
C PRO A 17 -4.20 1.31 2.06
N TYR A 18 -4.03 2.06 3.16
CA TYR A 18 -3.89 1.44 4.47
C TYR A 18 -5.12 0.60 4.84
N SER A 19 -6.32 1.04 4.45
CA SER A 19 -7.57 0.30 4.64
C SER A 19 -7.53 -1.08 3.97
N ALA A 20 -6.79 -1.21 2.86
CA ALA A 20 -6.63 -2.46 2.14
C ALA A 20 -5.64 -3.42 2.80
N ILE A 21 -4.58 -2.90 3.43
CA ILE A 21 -3.43 -3.73 3.82
C ILE A 21 -3.22 -3.85 5.33
N ARG A 22 -3.99 -3.14 6.17
CA ARG A 22 -3.80 -3.12 7.63
C ARG A 22 -3.79 -4.51 8.27
N GLU A 23 -4.67 -5.40 7.81
CA GLU A 23 -4.81 -6.75 8.35
C GLU A 23 -3.59 -7.59 7.97
N GLU A 24 -3.12 -7.47 6.73
CA GLU A 24 -1.90 -8.13 6.25
C GLU A 24 -0.63 -7.62 6.96
N LEU A 25 -0.61 -6.36 7.39
CA LEU A 25 0.47 -5.82 8.20
C LEU A 25 0.52 -6.46 9.60
N GLU A 26 -0.59 -7.01 10.10
CA GLU A 26 -0.69 -7.58 11.45
C GLU A 26 -0.63 -9.11 11.49
N LYS A 27 -0.97 -9.81 10.40
CA LYS A 27 -0.91 -11.29 10.33
C LYS A 27 0.51 -11.84 10.48
N GLU A 28 0.66 -13.01 11.07
CA GLU A 28 1.94 -13.73 11.01
C GLU A 28 2.20 -14.24 9.58
N HIS A 29 3.47 -14.26 9.18
CA HIS A 29 3.91 -14.78 7.88
C HIS A 29 5.22 -15.55 8.08
N GLU A 30 5.39 -16.66 7.37
CA GLU A 30 6.56 -17.53 7.52
C GLU A 30 7.78 -17.00 6.73
N SER A 31 7.54 -16.14 5.74
CA SER A 31 8.61 -15.61 4.88
C SER A 31 8.33 -14.19 4.38
N LEU A 32 9.39 -13.51 3.93
CA LEU A 32 9.29 -12.21 3.26
C LEU A 32 8.39 -12.29 2.01
N THR A 33 8.56 -13.35 1.21
CA THR A 33 7.77 -13.54 -0.02
C THR A 33 6.29 -13.67 0.28
N GLU A 34 5.92 -14.48 1.27
CA GLU A 34 4.53 -14.63 1.70
C GLU A 34 3.94 -13.30 2.18
N PHE A 35 4.69 -12.56 3.01
CA PHE A 35 4.28 -11.25 3.50
C PHE A 35 4.03 -10.25 2.36
N LEU A 36 4.96 -10.13 1.41
CA LEU A 36 4.80 -9.22 0.29
C LEU A 36 3.65 -9.64 -0.64
N HIS A 37 3.47 -10.95 -0.88
CA HIS A 37 2.32 -11.44 -1.65
C HIS A 37 0.99 -11.12 -0.96
N SER A 38 0.90 -11.29 0.37
CA SER A 38 -0.34 -11.01 1.09
C SER A 38 -0.74 -9.54 0.97
N ILE A 39 0.23 -8.63 1.16
CA ILE A 39 0.02 -7.19 0.97
C ILE A 39 -0.41 -6.86 -0.46
N ALA A 40 0.31 -7.40 -1.46
CA ALA A 40 0.01 -7.15 -2.87
C ALA A 40 -1.38 -7.63 -3.26
N ASN A 41 -1.76 -8.84 -2.85
CA ASN A 41 -3.07 -9.41 -3.15
C ASN A 41 -4.19 -8.59 -2.52
N ALA A 42 -4.08 -8.25 -1.23
CA ALA A 42 -5.07 -7.42 -0.57
C ALA A 42 -5.21 -6.05 -1.23
N TYR A 43 -4.08 -5.43 -1.59
CA TYR A 43 -4.06 -4.14 -2.28
C TYR A 43 -4.72 -4.20 -3.67
N ILE A 44 -4.37 -5.18 -4.49
CA ILE A 44 -4.88 -5.33 -5.86
C ILE A 44 -6.37 -5.68 -5.85
N VAL A 45 -6.80 -6.60 -4.99
CA VAL A 45 -8.21 -6.97 -4.83
C VAL A 45 -9.02 -5.76 -4.38
N TYR A 46 -8.49 -4.93 -3.47
CA TYR A 46 -9.18 -3.73 -3.03
C TYR A 46 -9.42 -2.73 -4.17
N TYR A 47 -8.39 -2.48 -5.00
CA TYR A 47 -8.46 -1.51 -6.10
C TYR A 47 -8.84 -2.09 -7.46
N CYS A 48 -9.32 -3.34 -7.48
CA CYS A 48 -9.95 -3.90 -8.67
C CYS A 48 -11.24 -3.14 -9.01
N ASP A 49 -11.89 -2.55 -7.99
CA ASP A 49 -13.00 -1.63 -8.15
C ASP A 49 -12.50 -0.28 -8.75
N PRO A 50 -12.90 0.06 -9.99
CA PRO A 50 -12.49 1.29 -10.65
C PRO A 50 -13.05 2.55 -9.96
N VAL A 51 -14.18 2.46 -9.27
CA VAL A 51 -14.77 3.58 -8.52
C VAL A 51 -13.89 3.90 -7.32
N LEU A 52 -13.49 2.86 -6.58
CA LEU A 52 -12.61 3.02 -5.42
C LEU A 52 -11.23 3.55 -5.82
N ARG A 53 -10.67 3.05 -6.93
CA ARG A 53 -9.41 3.55 -7.50
C ARG A 53 -9.52 5.02 -7.89
N SER A 54 -10.60 5.42 -8.55
CA SER A 54 -10.83 6.82 -8.94
C SER A 54 -10.97 7.73 -7.71
N LEU A 55 -11.70 7.28 -6.70
CA LEU A 55 -11.86 7.98 -5.44
C LEU A 55 -10.53 8.15 -4.71
N PHE A 56 -9.68 7.13 -4.71
CA PHE A 56 -8.33 7.21 -4.14
C PHE A 56 -7.50 8.30 -4.81
N PHE A 57 -7.43 8.33 -6.14
CA PHE A 57 -6.68 9.36 -6.87
C PHE A 57 -7.25 10.76 -6.64
N TYR A 58 -8.59 10.89 -6.58
CA TYR A 58 -9.23 12.15 -6.21
C TYR A 58 -8.84 12.59 -4.81
N THR A 59 -8.91 11.69 -3.82
CA THR A 59 -8.49 11.94 -2.43
C THR A 59 -7.05 12.41 -2.38
N LEU A 60 -6.13 11.76 -3.11
CA LEU A 60 -4.74 12.19 -3.19
C LEU A 60 -4.58 13.59 -3.78
N ALA A 61 -5.36 13.95 -4.79
CA ALA A 61 -5.30 15.26 -5.44
C ALA A 61 -5.83 16.40 -4.57
N VAL A 62 -6.78 16.11 -3.66
CA VAL A 62 -7.43 17.14 -2.83
C VAL A 62 -7.04 17.10 -1.36
N LYS A 63 -6.30 16.09 -0.88
CA LYS A 63 -5.97 15.92 0.55
C LYS A 63 -5.35 17.16 1.20
N SER A 64 -4.47 17.89 0.52
CA SER A 64 -3.85 19.11 1.06
C SER A 64 -4.82 20.28 1.22
N LYS A 65 -6.02 20.17 0.65
CA LYS A 65 -7.11 21.14 0.79
C LYS A 65 -8.04 20.78 1.96
N ILE A 66 -7.92 19.59 2.53
CA ILE A 66 -8.76 19.07 3.61
C ILE A 66 -7.85 18.54 4.72
N LYS A 67 -7.56 19.39 5.72
CA LYS A 67 -6.58 19.13 6.77
C LYS A 67 -6.81 17.80 7.49
N GLU A 68 -8.07 17.46 7.78
CA GLU A 68 -8.43 16.20 8.44
C GLU A 68 -8.03 14.97 7.60
N VAL A 69 -8.26 15.01 6.28
CA VAL A 69 -7.86 13.95 5.35
C VAL A 69 -6.34 13.84 5.27
N GLU A 70 -5.63 14.97 5.25
CA GLU A 70 -4.16 14.98 5.24
C GLU A 70 -3.55 14.39 6.51
N GLU A 71 -4.04 14.78 7.69
CA GLU A 71 -3.54 14.29 8.99
C GLU A 71 -3.75 12.77 9.12
N ILE A 72 -4.93 12.30 8.75
CA ILE A 72 -5.24 10.87 8.83
C ILE A 72 -4.44 10.09 7.78
N HIS A 73 -4.33 10.57 6.55
CA HIS A 73 -3.49 9.93 5.54
C HIS A 73 -2.03 9.86 5.96
N LYS A 74 -1.49 10.94 6.55
CA LYS A 74 -0.12 10.95 7.09
C LYS A 74 0.05 9.90 8.19
N THR A 75 -0.91 9.80 9.09
CA THR A 75 -0.91 8.82 10.19
C THR A 75 -0.89 7.41 9.64
N PHE A 76 -1.80 7.09 8.72
CA PHE A 76 -1.91 5.79 8.08
C PHE A 76 -0.67 5.41 7.27
N CYS A 77 -0.11 6.33 6.48
CA CYS A 77 1.13 6.06 5.76
C CYS A 77 2.29 5.80 6.71
N THR A 78 2.42 6.58 7.79
CA THR A 78 3.49 6.42 8.76
C THR A 78 3.37 5.08 9.47
N GLU A 79 2.17 4.70 9.89
CA GLU A 79 1.90 3.41 10.53
C GLU A 79 2.14 2.24 9.58
N ALA A 80 1.65 2.32 8.34
CA ALA A 80 1.87 1.29 7.31
C ALA A 80 3.35 1.08 7.04
N ILE A 81 4.10 2.16 6.85
CA ILE A 81 5.53 2.13 6.57
C ILE A 81 6.29 1.56 7.77
N SER A 82 5.96 1.99 8.99
CA SER A 82 6.62 1.52 10.20
C SER A 82 6.38 0.01 10.43
N LYS A 83 5.11 -0.43 10.38
CA LYS A 83 4.75 -1.86 10.53
C LYS A 83 5.39 -2.70 9.44
N GLY A 84 5.29 -2.26 8.18
CA GLY A 84 5.85 -2.96 7.04
C GLY A 84 7.38 -3.08 7.13
N ALA A 85 8.07 -1.98 7.46
CA ALA A 85 9.52 -1.98 7.64
C ALA A 85 9.96 -2.93 8.76
N LYS A 86 9.29 -2.90 9.92
CA LYS A 86 9.59 -3.79 11.03
C LYS A 86 9.50 -5.26 10.62
N LYS A 87 8.45 -5.62 9.87
CA LYS A 87 8.20 -6.98 9.42
C LYS A 87 9.22 -7.45 8.38
N ILE A 88 9.58 -6.59 7.43
CA ILE A 88 10.67 -6.87 6.48
C ILE A 88 12.00 -7.04 7.21
N SER A 89 12.31 -6.18 8.17
CA SER A 89 13.55 -6.26 8.97
C SER A 89 13.66 -7.61 9.67
N GLN A 90 12.56 -8.10 10.26
CA GLN A 90 12.50 -9.40 10.92
C GLN A 90 12.62 -10.57 9.94
N LEU A 91 11.85 -10.56 8.85
CA LEU A 91 11.77 -11.68 7.90
C LEU A 91 12.99 -11.79 6.98
N ALA A 92 13.66 -10.67 6.69
CA ALA A 92 14.82 -10.62 5.81
C ALA A 92 16.15 -10.46 6.57
N ASN A 93 16.11 -10.28 7.89
CA ASN A 93 17.27 -10.01 8.74
C ASN A 93 18.12 -8.83 8.25
N VAL A 94 17.47 -7.69 8.01
CA VAL A 94 18.11 -6.44 7.56
C VAL A 94 17.83 -5.31 8.53
N ASP A 95 18.65 -4.26 8.52
CA ASP A 95 18.42 -3.08 9.34
C ASP A 95 17.12 -2.34 8.95
N GLU A 96 16.53 -1.63 9.91
CA GLU A 96 15.23 -0.95 9.75
C GLU A 96 15.25 0.13 8.66
N LYS A 97 16.39 0.79 8.43
CA LYS A 97 16.50 1.82 7.38
C LYS A 97 16.42 1.16 6.00
N THR A 98 17.12 0.05 5.79
CA THR A 98 17.02 -0.75 4.57
C THR A 98 15.59 -1.28 4.39
N ALA A 99 15.00 -1.86 5.44
CA ALA A 99 13.65 -2.39 5.40
C ALA A 99 12.59 -1.33 5.04
N MET A 100 12.73 -0.11 5.57
CA MET A 100 11.83 1.01 5.25
C MET A 100 11.94 1.42 3.77
N VAL A 101 13.15 1.45 3.21
CA VAL A 101 13.35 1.75 1.78
C VAL A 101 12.69 0.68 0.92
N VAL A 102 12.90 -0.60 1.26
CA VAL A 102 12.28 -1.73 0.54
C VAL A 102 10.75 -1.64 0.60
N PHE A 103 10.17 -1.41 1.77
CA PHE A 103 8.72 -1.32 1.90
C PHE A 103 8.14 -0.16 1.08
N LYS A 104 8.81 1.00 1.08
CA LYS A 104 8.41 2.15 0.26
C LYS A 104 8.51 1.86 -1.24
N ALA A 105 9.58 1.20 -1.67
CA ALA A 105 9.75 0.82 -3.08
C ALA A 105 8.67 -0.16 -3.52
N PHE A 106 8.40 -1.18 -2.70
CA PHE A 106 7.31 -2.14 -2.92
C PHE A 106 5.95 -1.46 -3.04
N TYR A 107 5.61 -0.61 -2.07
CA TYR A 107 4.34 0.12 -2.06
C TYR A 107 4.22 1.09 -3.24
N GLY A 108 5.32 1.76 -3.63
CA GLY A 108 5.37 2.60 -4.82
C GLY A 108 5.13 1.80 -6.12
N ALA A 109 5.65 0.58 -6.19
CA ALA A 109 5.40 -0.30 -7.32
C ALA A 109 3.92 -0.74 -7.39
N LEU A 110 3.27 -1.01 -6.26
CA LEU A 110 1.82 -1.27 -6.21
C LEU A 110 1.00 -0.05 -6.65
N LEU A 111 1.38 1.17 -6.23
CA LEU A 111 0.74 2.40 -6.70
C LEU A 111 0.89 2.57 -8.22
N SER A 112 2.09 2.33 -8.76
CA SER A 112 2.34 2.36 -10.20
C SER A 112 1.43 1.40 -10.95
N ARG A 113 1.18 0.20 -10.40
CA ARG A 113 0.24 -0.76 -10.99
C ARG A 113 -1.15 -0.19 -11.14
N LEU A 114 -1.67 0.53 -10.14
CA LEU A 114 -3.00 1.13 -10.22
C LEU A 114 -3.11 2.20 -11.31
N ILE A 115 -2.06 3.01 -11.48
CA ILE A 115 -2.04 4.08 -12.48
C ILE A 115 -2.14 3.49 -13.88
N PHE A 116 -1.47 2.37 -14.12
CA PHE A 116 -1.35 1.78 -15.45
C PHE A 116 -2.26 0.57 -15.68
N VAL A 117 -3.14 0.22 -14.74
CA VAL A 117 -3.95 -1.02 -14.81
C VAL A 117 -4.80 -1.12 -16.07
N GLU A 118 -5.27 0.01 -16.61
CA GLU A 118 -6.08 0.08 -17.84
C GLU A 118 -5.25 0.02 -19.13
N TYR A 119 -3.92 0.15 -19.03
CA TYR A 119 -3.00 0.24 -20.17
C TYR A 119 -2.04 -0.94 -20.28
N LEU A 120 -2.05 -1.85 -19.30
CA LEU A 120 -1.08 -2.93 -19.19
C LEU A 120 -1.67 -4.27 -19.64
N CYS A 121 -0.89 -5.02 -20.41
CA CYS A 121 -1.21 -6.40 -20.78
C CYS A 121 -0.70 -7.45 -19.78
N THR A 122 0.14 -7.04 -18.81
CA THR A 122 0.71 -7.96 -17.82
C THR A 122 -0.33 -8.30 -16.75
N PRO A 123 -0.56 -9.60 -16.46
CA PRO A 123 -1.37 -10.05 -15.34
C PRO A 123 -0.83 -9.57 -13.99
N ASP A 124 -1.71 -9.36 -13.02
CA ASP A 124 -1.34 -8.93 -11.66
C ASP A 124 -0.36 -9.90 -10.99
N VAL A 125 -0.61 -11.20 -11.14
CA VAL A 125 0.24 -12.27 -10.56
C VAL A 125 1.68 -12.19 -11.05
N ASP A 126 1.89 -11.94 -12.34
CA ASP A 126 3.22 -11.89 -12.95
C ASP A 126 3.96 -10.62 -12.50
N TYR A 127 3.25 -9.48 -12.47
CA TYR A 127 3.80 -8.21 -12.01
C TYR A 127 4.25 -8.28 -10.54
N VAL A 128 3.39 -8.82 -9.67
CA VAL A 128 3.68 -8.98 -8.23
C VAL A 128 4.86 -9.92 -8.01
N SER A 129 4.85 -11.07 -8.67
CA SER A 129 5.93 -12.06 -8.55
C SER A 129 7.28 -11.46 -8.96
N GLU A 130 7.31 -10.69 -10.06
CA GLU A 130 8.54 -10.06 -10.54
C GLU A 130 9.06 -8.98 -9.60
N ILE A 131 8.19 -8.15 -9.00
CA ILE A 131 8.61 -7.16 -8.00
C ILE A 131 9.18 -7.84 -6.77
N ILE A 132 8.51 -8.87 -6.25
CA ILE A 132 8.97 -9.59 -5.07
C ILE A 132 10.33 -10.23 -5.34
N ARG A 133 10.50 -10.87 -6.51
CA ARG A 133 11.78 -11.42 -6.95
C ARG A 133 12.89 -10.36 -6.99
N LEU A 134 12.60 -9.16 -7.49
CA LEU A 134 13.56 -8.05 -7.54
C LEU A 134 13.94 -7.56 -6.14
N ILE A 135 12.98 -7.48 -5.22
CA ILE A 135 13.21 -7.12 -3.81
C ILE A 135 14.08 -8.18 -3.12
N GLU A 136 13.73 -9.45 -3.24
CA GLU A 136 14.53 -10.52 -2.61
C GLU A 136 15.96 -10.53 -3.14
N LYS A 137 16.14 -10.27 -4.44
CA LYS A 137 17.46 -10.17 -5.05
C LYS A 137 18.24 -8.96 -4.51
N SER A 138 17.59 -7.83 -4.27
CA SER A 138 18.28 -6.64 -3.76
C SER A 138 18.73 -6.78 -2.31
N LEU A 139 18.05 -7.62 -1.52
CA LEU A 139 18.36 -7.89 -0.11
C LEU A 139 19.44 -8.97 0.10
N LYS A 140 19.78 -9.74 -0.93
CA LYS A 140 20.80 -10.82 -0.87
C LYS A 140 22.22 -10.34 -1.21
N ASN A 141 22.42 -9.06 -1.50
CA ASN A 141 23.70 -8.47 -1.89
C ASN A 141 24.37 -7.72 -0.74
#